data_AF-A0A9R1UQ85-F1
#
_entry.id   AF-A0A9R1UQ85-F1
#
_cell.length_a   1.000
_cell.length_b   1.000
_cell.length_c   1.000
_cell.angle_alpha   90.00
_cell.angle_beta   90.00
_cell.angle_gamma   90.00
#
_symmetry.space_group_name_H-M   'P 1'
#
loop_
_entity.id
_entity.type
_entity.pdbx_description
1 polymer ?
#
loop_
_entity_poly.entity_id
_entity_poly.type
_entity_poly.pdbx_seq_one_letter_code
_entity_poly.pdbx_strand_id
1 'polypeptide(L)'
;MKTKVNEQKRKKHMKGIHIADDYEKMIRSSPNSSFIWIEYMAFFLSLNEVEKARSMAERALKTINIREESEKQSVWVVYFNSGNEYGSPPEDVVVKIFQRALQFLFKNYMLRAFS
;
A
#
# COMPACT_ATOMS: atom_id res chain seq x y z
N MET A 1 -27.21 13.83 19.78
CA MET A 1 -25.83 13.28 19.70
C MET A 1 -25.61 12.30 18.54
N LYS A 2 -26.55 11.38 18.21
CA LYS A 2 -26.37 10.37 17.13
C LYS A 2 -26.15 10.96 15.71
N THR A 3 -26.66 12.16 15.43
CA THR A 3 -26.60 12.81 14.12
C THR A 3 -25.20 13.30 13.74
N LYS A 4 -24.44 13.86 14.69
CA LYS A 4 -23.08 14.40 14.45
C LYS A 4 -22.05 13.31 14.20
N VAL A 5 -22.14 12.20 14.94
CA VAL A 5 -21.24 11.03 14.78
C VAL A 5 -21.40 10.39 13.39
N ASN A 6 -22.62 10.33 12.87
CA ASN A 6 -22.90 9.76 11.55
C ASN A 6 -22.36 10.65 10.42
N GLU A 7 -22.46 11.96 10.57
CA GLU A 7 -21.92 12.92 9.60
C GLU A 7 -20.38 12.91 9.54
N GLN A 8 -19.72 12.76 10.70
CA GLN A 8 -18.27 12.62 10.78
C GLN A 8 -17.77 11.30 10.15
N LYS A 9 -18.48 10.19 10.37
CA LYS A 9 -18.19 8.92 9.67
C LYS A 9 -18.35 9.07 8.15
N ARG A 10 -19.40 9.74 7.68
CA ARG A 10 -19.60 10.02 6.24
C ARG A 10 -18.50 10.89 5.66
N LYS A 11 -18.07 11.95 6.37
CA LYS A 11 -16.95 12.81 5.92
C LYS A 11 -15.63 12.05 5.86
N LYS A 12 -15.33 11.18 6.84
CA LYS A 12 -14.14 10.32 6.82
C LYS A 12 -14.17 9.34 5.64
N HIS A 13 -15.33 8.72 5.39
CA HIS A 13 -15.51 7.80 4.28
C HIS A 13 -15.37 8.49 2.91
N MET A 14 -16.01 9.65 2.73
CA MET A 14 -15.93 10.43 1.49
C MET A 14 -14.51 10.92 1.19
N LYS A 15 -13.78 11.38 2.21
CA LYS A 15 -12.35 11.68 2.07
C LYS A 15 -11.54 10.45 1.65
N GLY A 16 -11.85 9.28 2.21
CA GLY A 16 -11.20 8.03 1.82
C GLY A 16 -11.45 7.63 0.36
N ILE A 17 -12.66 7.85 -0.15
CA ILE A 17 -13.01 7.59 -1.57
C ILE A 17 -12.19 8.48 -2.51
N HIS A 18 -12.12 9.79 -2.25
CA HIS A 18 -11.35 10.70 -3.09
C HIS A 18 -9.85 10.34 -3.13
N ILE A 19 -9.29 9.95 -1.98
CA ILE A 19 -7.89 9.50 -1.90
C ILE A 19 -7.67 8.22 -2.72
N ALA A 20 -8.60 7.26 -2.64
CA ALA A 20 -8.53 6.04 -3.44
C ALA A 20 -8.58 6.33 -4.95
N ASP A 21 -9.48 7.22 -5.39
CA ASP A 21 -9.58 7.63 -6.80
C ASP A 21 -8.29 8.28 -7.31
N ASP A 22 -7.61 9.06 -6.47
CA ASP A 22 -6.34 9.69 -6.83
C ASP A 22 -5.21 8.65 -6.98
N TYR A 23 -5.13 7.65 -6.10
CA TYR A 23 -4.20 6.54 -6.27
C TYR A 23 -4.49 5.73 -7.54
N GLU A 24 -5.75 5.48 -7.89
CA GLU A 24 -6.11 4.77 -9.12
C GLU A 24 -5.68 5.56 -10.39
N LYS A 25 -5.74 6.90 -10.36
CA LYS A 25 -5.20 7.73 -11.45
C LYS A 25 -3.68 7.61 -11.55
N MET A 26 -2.97 7.65 -10.42
CA MET A 26 -1.51 7.51 -10.37
C MET A 26 -1.05 6.13 -10.85
N ILE A 27 -1.77 5.07 -10.49
CA ILE A 27 -1.50 3.70 -10.98
C ILE A 27 -1.72 3.64 -12.50
N ARG A 28 -2.75 4.31 -13.03
CA ARG A 28 -2.99 4.34 -14.48
C ARG A 28 -1.87 5.06 -15.23
N SER A 29 -1.31 6.13 -14.68
CA SER A 29 -0.18 6.83 -15.30
C SER A 29 1.14 6.06 -15.16
N SER A 30 1.35 5.39 -14.02
CA SER A 30 2.62 4.78 -13.65
C SER A 30 2.43 3.37 -13.06
N PRO A 31 1.92 2.40 -13.86
CA PRO A 31 1.48 1.10 -13.35
C PRO A 31 2.62 0.22 -12.82
N ASN A 32 3.85 0.49 -13.26
CA ASN A 32 5.04 -0.26 -12.87
C ASN A 32 5.69 0.25 -11.57
N SER A 33 5.27 1.39 -11.04
CA SER A 33 5.89 1.96 -9.84
C SER A 33 5.39 1.24 -8.59
N SER A 34 6.23 0.41 -7.99
CA SER A 34 5.93 -0.24 -6.71
C SER A 34 5.63 0.77 -5.62
N PHE A 35 6.24 1.95 -5.68
CA PHE A 35 6.04 3.03 -4.72
C PHE A 35 4.55 3.41 -4.59
N ILE A 36 3.88 3.68 -5.71
CA ILE A 36 2.46 4.07 -5.74
C ILE A 36 1.58 2.96 -5.18
N TRP A 37 1.85 1.70 -5.57
CA TRP A 37 1.14 0.53 -5.03
C TRP A 37 1.29 0.40 -3.52
N ILE A 38 2.49 0.68 -3.02
CA ILE A 38 2.84 0.52 -1.61
C ILE A 38 2.25 1.67 -0.78
N GLU A 39 2.28 2.91 -1.25
CA GLU A 39 1.55 3.98 -0.57
C GLU A 39 0.04 3.70 -0.52
N TYR A 40 -0.54 3.14 -1.59
CA TYR A 40 -1.96 2.82 -1.60
C TYR A 40 -2.33 1.67 -0.63
N MET A 41 -1.46 0.67 -0.50
CA MET A 41 -1.59 -0.35 0.54
C MET A 41 -1.50 0.25 1.96
N ALA A 42 -0.55 1.16 2.20
CA ALA A 42 -0.42 1.85 3.49
C ALA A 42 -1.67 2.66 3.85
N PHE A 43 -2.31 3.28 2.85
CA PHE A 43 -3.57 3.97 3.03
C PHE A 43 -4.66 3.04 3.58
N PHE A 44 -4.86 1.85 2.98
CA PHE A 44 -5.83 0.88 3.49
C PHE A 44 -5.47 0.35 4.88
N LEU A 45 -4.19 0.13 5.18
CA LEU A 45 -3.74 -0.24 6.52
C LEU A 45 -4.06 0.85 7.56
N SER A 46 -3.92 2.13 7.22
CA SER A 46 -4.30 3.24 8.10
C SER A 46 -5.80 3.30 8.42
N LEU A 47 -6.61 2.67 7.57
CA LEU A 47 -8.06 2.53 7.74
C LEU A 47 -8.46 1.21 8.40
N ASN A 48 -7.48 0.39 8.80
CA ASN A 48 -7.69 -0.96 9.31
C ASN A 48 -8.33 -1.92 8.31
N GLU A 49 -8.16 -1.66 7.00
CA GLU A 49 -8.70 -2.49 5.92
C GLU A 49 -7.62 -3.42 5.35
N VAL A 50 -7.13 -4.36 6.18
CA VAL A 50 -6.00 -5.24 5.85
C VAL A 50 -6.27 -6.08 4.60
N GLU A 51 -7.48 -6.62 4.44
CA GLU A 51 -7.81 -7.44 3.25
C GLU A 51 -7.76 -6.64 1.95
N LYS A 52 -8.12 -5.35 1.99
CA LYS A 52 -7.98 -4.48 0.82
C LYS A 52 -6.52 -4.20 0.51
N ALA A 53 -5.69 -4.00 1.53
CA ALA A 53 -4.24 -3.86 1.33
C ALA A 53 -3.63 -5.11 0.67
N ARG A 54 -4.03 -6.32 1.10
CA ARG A 54 -3.60 -7.58 0.45
C ARG A 54 -4.06 -7.69 -1.00
N SER A 55 -5.32 -7.36 -1.28
CA SER A 55 -5.85 -7.33 -2.64
C SER A 55 -5.06 -6.38 -3.54
N MET A 56 -4.63 -5.23 -3.01
CA MET A 56 -3.77 -4.29 -3.75
C MET A 56 -2.37 -4.84 -4.01
N ALA A 57 -1.77 -5.56 -3.06
CA ALA A 57 -0.49 -6.24 -3.28
C ALA A 57 -0.57 -7.26 -4.44
N GLU A 58 -1.60 -8.11 -4.43
CA GLU A 58 -1.80 -9.09 -5.50
C GLU A 58 -2.03 -8.42 -6.86
N ARG A 59 -2.78 -7.32 -6.88
CA ARG A 59 -3.01 -6.54 -8.09
C ARG A 59 -1.72 -5.91 -8.61
N ALA A 60 -0.89 -5.38 -7.71
CA ALA A 60 0.41 -4.83 -8.06
C ALA A 60 1.33 -5.89 -8.71
N LEU A 61 1.41 -7.09 -8.13
CA LEU A 61 2.23 -8.20 -8.65
C LEU A 61 1.80 -8.67 -10.05
N LYS A 62 0.49 -8.59 -10.35
CA LYS A 62 -0.08 -8.87 -11.68
C LYS A 62 0.13 -7.74 -12.68
N THR A 63 0.12 -6.48 -12.21
CA THR A 63 0.13 -5.29 -13.07
C THR A 63 1.55 -4.85 -13.44
N ILE A 64 2.48 -4.89 -12.50
CA ILE A 64 3.88 -4.52 -12.74
C ILE A 64 4.47 -5.49 -13.77
N ASN A 65 5.17 -4.95 -14.77
CA ASN A 65 5.81 -5.72 -15.82
C ASN A 65 6.89 -6.65 -15.22
N ILE A 66 7.00 -7.88 -15.73
CA ILE A 66 8.03 -8.82 -15.28
C ILE A 66 9.46 -8.32 -15.51
N ARG A 67 9.67 -7.43 -16.47
CA ARG A 67 10.97 -6.78 -16.73
C ARG A 67 11.38 -5.80 -15.63
N GLU A 68 10.42 -5.30 -14.86
CA GLU A 68 10.63 -4.41 -13.72
C GLU A 68 10.87 -5.24 -12.45
N GLU A 69 11.89 -6.10 -12.50
CA GLU A 69 12.17 -7.12 -11.48
C GLU A 69 12.34 -6.51 -10.09
N SER A 70 12.99 -5.35 -10.00
CA SER A 70 13.15 -4.63 -8.74
C SER A 70 11.84 -4.07 -8.17
N GLU A 71 10.92 -3.64 -9.03
CA GLU A 71 9.62 -3.11 -8.61
C GLU A 71 8.75 -4.26 -8.09
N LYS A 72 8.78 -5.42 -8.77
CA LYS A 72 8.14 -6.63 -8.24
C LYS A 72 8.76 -7.09 -6.93
N GLN A 73 10.09 -7.12 -6.82
CA GLN A 73 10.77 -7.51 -5.60
C GLN A 73 10.37 -6.60 -4.43
N SER A 74 10.21 -5.31 -4.69
CA SER A 74 9.76 -4.32 -3.72
C SER A 74 8.35 -4.62 -3.18
N VAL A 75 7.40 -4.91 -4.07
CA VAL A 75 6.05 -5.33 -3.68
C VAL A 75 6.08 -6.66 -2.93
N TRP A 76 6.91 -7.61 -3.35
CA TRP A 76 7.07 -8.89 -2.66
C TRP A 76 7.63 -8.75 -1.25
N VAL A 77 8.64 -7.90 -1.03
CA VAL A 77 9.20 -7.63 0.32
C VAL A 77 8.10 -7.09 1.24
N VAL A 78 7.28 -6.18 0.74
CA VAL A 78 6.14 -5.64 1.50
C VAL A 78 5.10 -6.73 1.78
N TYR A 79 4.73 -7.51 0.77
CA TYR A 79 3.68 -8.52 0.84
C TYR A 79 4.07 -9.73 1.70
N PHE A 80 5.26 -10.31 1.48
CA PHE A 80 5.74 -11.48 2.23
C PHE A 80 6.09 -11.14 3.67
N ASN A 81 6.71 -9.99 3.93
CA ASN A 81 6.96 -9.63 5.31
C ASN A 81 5.63 -9.43 6.06
N SER A 82 4.53 -9.00 5.40
CA SER A 82 3.20 -8.98 6.02
C SER A 82 2.59 -10.36 6.30
N GLY A 83 3.19 -11.44 5.78
CA GLY A 83 2.67 -12.81 5.85
C GLY A 83 3.62 -13.86 6.44
N ASN A 84 4.86 -13.53 6.79
CA ASN A 84 5.83 -14.51 7.30
C ASN A 84 5.78 -14.65 8.83
N GLU A 85 4.74 -15.32 9.30
CA GLU A 85 4.79 -16.41 10.30
C GLU A 85 3.35 -16.94 10.48
N TYR A 86 2.98 -17.95 9.68
CA TYR A 86 1.83 -18.84 9.87
C TYR A 86 0.67 -18.34 10.76
N GLY A 87 -0.19 -17.49 10.20
CA GLY A 87 -1.40 -16.97 10.84
C GLY A 87 -1.45 -15.46 10.74
N SER A 88 -2.64 -14.89 10.50
CA SER A 88 -2.86 -13.43 10.43
C SER A 88 -2.09 -12.71 11.54
N PRO A 89 -0.94 -12.06 11.24
CA PRO A 89 -0.22 -11.36 12.28
C PRO A 89 -1.05 -10.14 12.69
N PRO A 90 -0.97 -9.71 13.97
CA PRO A 90 -1.66 -8.52 14.44
C PRO A 90 -1.43 -7.31 13.52
N GLU A 91 -2.44 -6.46 13.39
CA GLU A 91 -2.43 -5.29 12.49
C GLU A 91 -1.19 -4.41 12.69
N ASP A 92 -0.69 -4.28 13.92
CA ASP A 92 0.49 -3.49 14.25
C ASP A 92 1.80 -4.09 13.71
N VAL A 93 1.88 -5.41 13.61
CA VAL A 93 3.03 -6.12 13.03
C VAL A 93 3.10 -5.88 11.53
N VAL A 94 1.95 -5.98 10.85
CA VAL A 94 1.83 -5.66 9.41
C VAL A 94 2.27 -4.22 9.15
N VAL A 95 1.81 -3.26 9.95
CA VAL A 95 2.18 -1.84 9.81
C VAL A 95 3.66 -1.59 10.02
N LYS A 96 4.28 -2.15 11.08
CA LYS A 96 5.72 -1.98 11.36
C LYS A 96 6.59 -2.52 10.22
N ILE A 97 6.18 -3.66 9.67
CA ILE A 97 6.85 -4.29 8.55
C ILE A 97 6.72 -3.44 7.29
N PHE A 98 5.52 -2.92 7.04
CA PHE A 98 5.24 -2.04 5.93
C PHE A 98 6.12 -0.77 5.98
N GLN A 99 6.24 -0.16 7.16
CA GLN A 99 7.09 1.00 7.39
C GLN A 99 8.57 0.70 7.12
N ARG A 100 9.07 -0.46 7.55
CA ARG A 100 10.44 -0.90 7.26
C ARG A 100 10.68 -1.11 5.77
N ALA A 101 9.72 -1.73 5.08
CA ALA A 101 9.80 -1.93 3.65
C ALA A 101 9.79 -0.59 2.90
N LEU A 102 8.92 0.36 3.27
CA LEU A 102 8.95 1.72 2.74
C LEU A 102 10.32 2.38 2.93
N GLN A 103 10.92 2.31 4.12
CA GLN A 103 12.27 2.86 4.35
C GLN A 103 13.33 2.22 3.45
N PHE A 104 13.24 0.90 3.24
CA PHE A 104 14.13 0.19 2.32
C PHE A 104 13.95 0.67 0.87
N LEU A 105 12.72 0.87 0.43
CA LEU A 105 12.40 1.34 -0.92
C LEU A 105 12.83 2.76 -1.15
N PHE A 106 12.55 3.67 -0.22
CA PHE A 106 13.04 5.03 -0.29
C PHE A 106 14.57 5.06 -0.41
N LYS A 107 15.29 4.22 0.35
CA LYS A 107 16.74 4.10 0.21
C LYS A 107 17.16 3.59 -1.17
N ASN A 108 16.51 2.55 -1.68
CA ASN A 108 16.84 1.97 -2.99
C ASN A 108 16.58 2.96 -4.14
N TYR A 109 15.42 3.63 -4.12
CA TYR A 109 15.07 4.66 -5.09
C TYR A 109 16.02 5.86 -5.04
N MET A 110 16.40 6.33 -3.85
CA MET A 110 17.40 7.40 -3.70
C MET A 110 18.75 6.96 -4.28
N LEU A 111 19.22 5.75 -3.96
CA LEU A 111 20.49 5.25 -4.50
C LEU A 111 20.49 5.16 -6.03
N ARG A 112 19.38 4.79 -6.66
CA ARG A 112 19.22 4.78 -8.12
C ARG A 112 19.14 6.17 -8.75
N ALA A 113 18.55 7.14 -8.04
CA ALA A 113 18.45 8.51 -8.53
C ALA A 113 19.79 9.26 -8.51
N PHE A 114 20.77 8.76 -7.75
CA PHE A 114 22.11 9.35 -7.60
C PHE A 114 23.25 8.51 -8.20
N SER A 115 22.95 7.47 -8.98
CA SER A 115 23.92 6.65 -9.74
C SER A 115 23.87 6.97 -11.23
#